data_AF-A0A4R1RIS7-F1
#
_entry.id   AF-A0A4R1RIS7-F1
#
_cell.length_a   1.000
_cell.length_b   1.000
_cell.length_c   1.000
_cell.angle_alpha   90.00
_cell.angle_beta   90.00
_cell.angle_gamma   90.00
#
_symmetry.space_group_name_H-M   'P 1'
#
loop_
_entity.id
_entity.type
_entity.pdbx_description
1 polymer ?
#
loop_
_entity_poly.entity_id
_entity_poly.type
_entity_poly.pdbx_seq_one_letter_code
_entity_poly.pdbx_strand_id
1 'polypeptide(L)'
;MKKIDKLQSTGLSSSEIQVLEMIRNKRFLSIKLIIKNGEVDAIEGFERINTGERIIDVLKQHDYQNLEIKQSNGKIVCVNRIFKKKINPNTKSC
;
A
#
# COMPACT_ATOMS: atom_id res chain seq x y z
N MET A 1 -9.87 -39.24 7.63
CA MET A 1 -9.99 -37.80 7.93
C MET A 1 -8.62 -37.16 7.83
N LYS A 2 -8.43 -36.18 6.94
CA LYS A 2 -7.16 -35.43 6.85
C LYS A 2 -6.99 -34.62 8.13
N LYS A 3 -5.85 -34.77 8.81
CA LYS A 3 -5.46 -33.89 9.92
C LYS A 3 -5.38 -32.47 9.34
N ILE A 4 -6.25 -31.59 9.80
CA ILE A 4 -6.08 -30.15 9.60
C ILE A 4 -4.90 -29.81 10.50
N ASP A 5 -3.73 -29.58 9.91
CA ASP A 5 -2.58 -29.09 10.66
C ASP A 5 -3.03 -27.85 11.41
N LYS A 6 -3.01 -27.95 12.74
CA LYS A 6 -3.38 -26.88 13.64
C LYS A 6 -2.38 -25.76 13.37
N LEU A 7 -2.78 -24.78 12.56
CA LEU A 7 -1.99 -23.59 12.29
C LEU A 7 -1.72 -22.96 13.65
N GLN A 8 -0.50 -23.15 14.17
CA GLN A 8 -0.10 -22.49 15.39
C GLN A 8 -0.11 -21.00 15.07
N SER A 9 -0.96 -20.23 15.75
CA SER A 9 -0.99 -18.79 15.54
C SER A 9 0.31 -18.21 16.09
N THR A 10 1.32 -18.14 15.24
CA THR A 10 2.42 -17.21 15.43
C THR A 10 1.84 -15.80 15.37
N GLY A 11 2.45 -14.85 16.09
CA GLY A 11 2.05 -13.45 15.97
C GLY A 11 2.12 -12.95 14.51
N LEU A 12 1.54 -11.79 14.25
CA LEU A 12 1.59 -11.17 12.93
C LEU A 12 3.02 -10.80 12.56
N SER A 13 3.40 -11.07 11.31
CA SER A 13 4.65 -10.58 10.73
C SER A 13 4.63 -9.05 10.61
N SER A 14 5.81 -8.44 10.48
CA SER A 14 5.94 -6.98 10.30
C SER A 14 5.18 -6.48 9.07
N SER A 15 5.16 -7.27 7.99
CA SER A 15 4.42 -6.96 6.77
C SER A 15 2.91 -6.99 6.98
N GLU A 16 2.40 -7.97 7.73
CA GLU A 16 0.99 -8.05 8.08
C GLU A 16 0.57 -6.90 9.01
N ILE A 17 1.42 -6.53 9.98
CA ILE A 17 1.20 -5.36 10.84
C ILE A 17 1.11 -4.10 9.98
N GLN A 18 2.03 -3.91 9.01
CA GLN A 18 1.99 -2.77 8.09
C GLN A 18 0.69 -2.69 7.30
N VAL A 19 0.15 -3.84 6.85
CA VAL A 19 -1.16 -3.86 6.18
C VAL A 19 -2.28 -3.40 7.13
N LEU A 20 -2.28 -3.89 8.38
CA LEU A 20 -3.27 -3.47 9.37
C LEU A 20 -3.17 -1.98 9.70
N GLU A 21 -1.97 -1.42 9.79
CA GLU A 21 -1.75 0.01 9.96
C GLU A 21 -2.33 0.80 8.79
N MET A 22 -2.09 0.36 7.55
CA MET A 22 -2.67 0.99 6.36
C MET A 22 -4.21 0.97 6.39
N ILE A 23 -4.82 -0.15 6.80
CA ILE A 23 -6.28 -0.25 6.96
C ILE A 23 -6.76 0.76 8.01
N ARG A 24 -6.09 0.84 9.17
CA ARG A 24 -6.46 1.74 10.28
C ARG A 24 -6.29 3.21 9.95
N ASN A 25 -5.38 3.56 9.04
CA ASN A 25 -5.15 4.95 8.63
C ASN A 25 -6.32 5.57 7.86
N LYS A 26 -7.31 4.79 7.38
CA LYS A 26 -8.52 5.25 6.65
C LYS A 26 -8.24 6.13 5.42
N ARG A 27 -7.00 6.13 4.95
CA ARG A 27 -6.50 6.96 3.85
C ARG A 27 -6.63 6.26 2.49
N PHE A 28 -6.53 4.94 2.49
CA PHE A 28 -6.55 4.15 1.28
C PHE A 28 -7.98 3.75 0.93
N LEU A 29 -8.35 3.96 -0.33
CA LEU A 29 -9.61 3.48 -0.90
C LEU A 29 -9.56 1.97 -1.14
N SER A 30 -8.39 1.46 -1.52
CA SER A 30 -8.14 0.03 -1.59
C SER A 30 -6.68 -0.29 -1.32
N ILE A 31 -6.44 -1.50 -0.82
CA ILE A 31 -5.11 -2.06 -0.57
C ILE A 31 -5.08 -3.41 -1.28
N LYS A 32 -4.05 -3.63 -2.08
CA LYS A 32 -3.82 -4.88 -2.80
C LYS A 32 -2.52 -5.50 -2.33
N LEU A 33 -2.60 -6.78 -1.95
CA LEU A 33 -1.46 -7.55 -1.47
C LEU A 33 -1.02 -8.53 -2.56
N ILE A 34 0.28 -8.66 -2.73
CA ILE A 34 0.89 -9.69 -3.56
C ILE A 34 1.58 -10.65 -2.60
N ILE A 35 1.12 -11.90 -2.57
CA ILE A 35 1.61 -12.95 -1.66
C ILE A 35 2.45 -13.94 -2.47
N LYS A 36 3.60 -14.34 -1.95
CA LYS A 36 4.45 -15.41 -2.50
C LYS A 36 4.93 -16.30 -1.36
N ASN A 37 4.85 -17.61 -1.55
CA ASN A 37 5.27 -18.60 -0.56
C ASN A 37 4.62 -18.41 0.83
N GLY A 38 3.38 -17.92 0.87
CA GLY A 38 2.65 -17.65 2.12
C GLY A 38 3.00 -16.32 2.79
N GLU A 39 3.93 -15.53 2.23
CA GLU A 39 4.40 -14.26 2.80
C GLU A 39 4.01 -13.07 1.90
N VAL A 40 3.85 -11.90 2.50
CA VAL A 40 3.58 -10.65 1.76
C VAL A 40 4.85 -10.21 1.03
N ASP A 41 4.83 -10.26 -0.31
CA ASP A 41 5.93 -9.86 -1.20
C ASP A 41 5.84 -8.38 -1.59
N ALA A 42 4.63 -7.85 -1.78
CA ALA A 42 4.42 -6.44 -2.08
C ALA A 42 3.04 -5.94 -1.66
N ILE A 43 2.97 -4.64 -1.40
CA ILE A 43 1.75 -3.92 -1.03
C ILE A 43 1.54 -2.78 -2.03
N GLU A 44 0.36 -2.73 -2.63
CA GLU A 44 -0.11 -1.64 -3.49
C GLU A 44 -1.23 -0.88 -2.76
N GLY A 45 -1.06 0.42 -2.56
CA GLY A 45 -2.09 1.27 -1.96
C GLY A 45 -2.69 2.21 -2.99
N PHE A 46 -4.02 2.21 -3.08
CA PHE A 46 -4.78 3.13 -3.91
C PHE A 46 -5.43 4.20 -3.03
N GLU A 47 -5.24 5.46 -3.39
CA GLU A 47 -5.68 6.57 -2.57
C GLU A 47 -6.07 7.80 -3.38
N ARG A 48 -6.91 8.62 -2.76
CA ARG A 48 -7.30 9.93 -3.24
C ARG A 48 -6.41 10.97 -2.57
N ILE A 49 -5.63 11.70 -3.36
CA ILE A 49 -4.79 12.79 -2.84
C ILE A 49 -5.61 14.07 -2.79
N ASN A 50 -5.31 14.93 -1.80
CA ASN A 50 -5.92 16.24 -1.70
C ASN A 50 -5.49 17.10 -2.90
N THR A 51 -6.45 17.73 -3.58
CA THR A 51 -6.22 18.55 -4.78
C THR A 51 -5.38 19.80 -4.52
N GLY A 52 -5.17 20.19 -3.27
CA GLY A 52 -4.30 21.30 -2.88
C GLY A 52 -2.82 20.94 -2.72
N GLU A 53 -2.45 19.65 -2.76
CA GLU A 53 -1.04 19.24 -2.64
C GLU A 53 -0.26 19.58 -3.91
N ARG A 54 0.99 20.03 -3.74
CA ARG A 54 1.90 20.25 -4.87
C ARG A 54 2.29 18.90 -5.46
N ILE A 55 2.02 18.70 -6.75
CA ILE A 55 2.32 17.43 -7.44
C ILE A 55 3.78 16.98 -7.29
N ILE A 56 4.73 17.93 -7.27
CA ILE A 56 6.16 17.63 -7.05
C ILE A 56 6.40 16.93 -5.71
N ASP A 57 5.69 17.32 -4.67
CA ASP A 57 5.86 16.73 -3.34
C ASP A 57 5.23 15.33 -3.29
N VAL A 58 4.11 15.12 -4.00
CA VAL A 58 3.49 13.80 -4.18
C VAL A 58 4.44 12.83 -4.90
N LEU A 59 5.09 13.30 -5.98
CA LEU A 59 6.03 12.52 -6.79
C LEU A 59 7.28 12.06 -6.01
N LYS A 60 7.68 12.76 -4.94
CA LYS A 60 8.85 12.40 -4.12
C LYS A 60 8.57 11.33 -3.06
N GLN A 61 7.32 11.00 -2.78
CA GLN A 61 6.96 10.14 -1.65
C GLN A 61 7.25 8.64 -1.86
N HIS A 62 7.31 8.17 -3.11
CA HIS A 62 7.46 6.75 -3.42
C HIS A 62 8.33 6.53 -4.66
N ASP A 63 9.17 5.49 -4.61
CA ASP A 63 10.04 5.08 -5.72
C ASP A 63 9.25 4.66 -6.96
N TYR A 64 8.14 3.94 -6.75
CA TYR A 64 7.18 3.62 -7.79
C TYR A 64 5.80 4.14 -7.41
N GLN A 65 5.20 4.90 -8.33
CA GLN A 65 3.82 5.34 -8.25
C GLN A 65 3.25 5.61 -9.63
N ASN A 66 1.94 5.37 -9.76
CA ASN A 66 1.11 5.81 -10.86
C ASN A 66 0.17 6.90 -10.34
N LEU A 67 0.15 8.04 -11.03
CA LEU A 67 -0.69 9.20 -10.68
C LEU A 67 -1.65 9.48 -11.83
N GLU A 68 -2.93 9.62 -11.50
CA GLU A 68 -3.98 10.05 -12.42
C GLU A 68 -4.51 11.40 -11.93
N ILE A 69 -4.44 12.42 -12.77
CA ILE A 69 -4.92 13.77 -12.48
C ILE A 69 -6.04 14.11 -13.45
N LYS A 70 -7.19 14.56 -12.94
CA LYS A 70 -8.31 15.06 -13.75
C LYS A 70 -8.50 16.54 -13.49
N GLN A 71 -8.61 17.28 -14.59
CA GLN A 71 -8.86 18.71 -14.59
C GLN A 71 -10.23 19.00 -15.20
N SER A 72 -10.90 20.02 -14.69
CA SER A 72 -12.09 20.62 -15.30
C SER A 72 -11.99 22.13 -15.18
N ASN A 73 -12.22 22.86 -16.28
CA ASN A 73 -12.20 24.32 -16.32
C ASN A 73 -10.93 24.94 -15.69
N GLY A 74 -9.76 24.38 -16.01
CA GLY A 74 -8.49 24.84 -15.48
C GLY A 74 -8.16 24.40 -14.04
N LYS A 75 -9.12 23.78 -13.32
CA LYS A 75 -8.96 23.37 -11.91
C LYS A 75 -8.77 21.87 -11.78
N ILE A 76 -7.83 21.45 -10.93
CA ILE A 76 -7.69 20.04 -10.56
C ILE A 76 -8.91 19.65 -9.72
N VAL A 77 -9.68 18.70 -10.21
CA VAL A 77 -10.86 18.16 -9.50
C VAL A 77 -10.57 16.80 -8.91
N CYS A 78 -9.61 16.06 -9.48
CA CYS A 78 -9.23 14.75 -9.01
C CYS A 78 -7.73 14.47 -9.13
N VAL A 79 -7.20 13.81 -8.10
CA VAL A 79 -5.87 13.24 -8.05
C VAL A 79 -6.02 11.89 -7.36
N ASN A 80 -5.71 10.84 -8.11
CA ASN A 80 -5.69 9.46 -7.66
C ASN A 80 -4.24 8.96 -7.73
N ARG A 81 -3.83 8.19 -6.73
CA ARG A 81 -2.50 7.55 -6.71
C ARG A 81 -2.62 6.06 -6.46
N ILE A 82 -1.83 5.29 -7.21
CA ILE A 82 -1.45 3.92 -6.85
C ILE A 82 0.05 3.94 -6.60
N PHE A 83 0.51 3.54 -5.42
CA PHE A 83 1.93 3.29 -5.18
C PHE A 83 2.18 1.81 -4.96
N LYS A 84 3.43 1.38 -5.12
CA LYS A 84 3.85 0.01 -4.85
C LYS A 84 5.06 -0.01 -3.96
N LYS A 85 5.00 -0.80 -2.90
CA LYS A 85 6.13 -1.08 -2.02
C LYS A 85 6.44 -2.58 -2.06
N LYS A 86 7.65 -2.95 -2.47
CA LYS A 86 8.15 -4.31 -2.31
C LYS A 86 8.60 -4.51 -0.86
N ILE A 87 8.21 -5.63 -0.28
CA ILE A 87 8.68 -6.07 1.02
C ILE A 87 9.87 -6.99 0.75
N ASN A 88 11.09 -6.47 0.87
CA ASN A 88 12.27 -7.31 0.81
C ASN A 88 12.43 -8.03 2.16
N PRO A 89 12.55 -9.36 2.19
CA PRO A 89 12.73 -10.10 3.44
C PRO A 89 14.06 -9.79 4.16
N ASN A 90 15.02 -9.14 3.49
CA ASN A 90 16.35 -8.85 4.03
C ASN A 90 16.62 -7.40 4.44
N THR A 91 15.64 -6.50 4.35
CA THR A 91 15.78 -5.17 4.96
C THR A 91 15.52 -5.29 6.46
N LYS A 92 16.56 -5.71 7.20
CA LYS A 92 16.65 -5.40 8.63
C LYS A 92 16.55 -3.88 8.75
N SER A 93 15.56 -3.41 9.51
CA SER A 93 15.55 -2.06 10.03
C SER A 93 16.87 -1.83 10.76
N CYS A 94 17.73 -0.97 10.21
CA CYS A 94 18.74 -0.29 11.02
C CYS A 94 18.07 0.89 11.74
#